data_AF-A0A7C5RAF0-F1
#
_entry.id   AF-A0A7C5RAF0-F1
#
_cell.length_a   1.000
_cell.length_b   1.000
_cell.length_c   1.000
_cell.angle_alpha   90.00
_cell.angle_beta   90.00
_cell.angle_gamma   90.00
#
_symmetry.space_group_name_H-M   'P 1'
#
loop_
_entity.id
_entity.type
_entity.pdbx_description
1 polymer ?
#
loop_
_entity_poly.entity_id
_entity_poly.type
_entity_poly.pdbx_seq_one_letter_code
_entity_poly.pdbx_strand_id
1 'polypeptide(L)'
;MSRWKRIARKNGLFLAIFVLAGTVLTANLAEGGVREKLSPRLRAVLQPARAGSLAKQGQERILVPLFIRKQEGMSVRQAVEAVGGSVGTEIGEWATADVPLSSVTDLAGLEVVRYLELSPTVEPCLDSSRVRTGADRVQRGDPPLAQSYTGAGVVIGIVDTGIDIHHPDFK
;
A
#
# COMPACT_ATOMS: atom_id res chain seq x y z
N MET A 1 -66.92 50.34 -27.49
CA MET A 1 -67.18 49.61 -28.75
C MET A 1 -65.82 49.36 -29.39
N SER A 2 -65.25 48.18 -29.63
CA SER A 2 -65.72 46.89 -30.18
C SER A 2 -64.76 45.76 -29.71
N ARG A 3 -65.15 44.82 -28.84
CA ARG A 3 -65.65 43.46 -29.12
C ARG A 3 -64.89 42.59 -30.17
N TRP A 4 -64.28 41.51 -29.65
CA TRP A 4 -64.22 40.09 -30.11
C TRP A 4 -62.88 39.53 -30.64
N LYS A 5 -62.25 38.63 -29.85
CA LYS A 5 -62.10 37.14 -30.02
C LYS A 5 -60.76 36.77 -30.74
N ARG A 6 -59.91 35.81 -30.35
CA ARG A 6 -60.06 34.48 -29.69
C ARG A 6 -58.65 33.89 -29.34
N ILE A 7 -58.55 33.27 -28.16
CA ILE A 7 -58.07 31.89 -27.87
C ILE A 7 -56.58 31.46 -28.08
N ALA A 8 -56.01 31.05 -26.93
CA ALA A 8 -55.08 29.95 -26.62
C ALA A 8 -53.63 29.91 -27.14
N ARG A 9 -52.70 29.84 -26.17
CA ARG A 9 -51.84 28.67 -25.97
C ARG A 9 -51.37 28.57 -24.50
N LYS A 10 -51.45 27.35 -23.96
CA LYS A 10 -51.04 26.91 -22.63
C LYS A 10 -49.52 26.64 -22.60
N ASN A 11 -48.94 26.81 -21.40
CA ASN A 11 -47.77 26.11 -20.83
C ASN A 11 -46.38 26.36 -21.42
N GLY A 12 -45.45 26.74 -20.53
CA GLY A 12 -44.01 26.79 -20.78
C GLY A 12 -43.19 27.08 -19.51
N LEU A 13 -43.53 26.44 -18.39
CA LEU A 13 -42.57 26.17 -17.31
C LEU A 13 -41.52 25.22 -17.88
N PHE A 14 -40.22 25.52 -17.73
CA PHE A 14 -39.04 24.62 -17.71
C PHE A 14 -37.82 25.34 -18.31
N LEU A 15 -37.00 25.96 -17.46
CA LEU A 15 -35.54 25.95 -17.65
C LEU A 15 -34.82 26.24 -16.32
N ALA A 16 -34.97 25.33 -15.38
CA ALA A 16 -34.01 25.14 -14.30
C ALA A 16 -33.63 23.66 -14.36
N ILE A 17 -32.49 23.33 -14.96
CA ILE A 17 -31.63 22.14 -14.78
C ILE A 17 -30.48 22.33 -15.78
N PHE A 18 -29.38 22.94 -15.35
CA PHE A 18 -28.09 22.84 -16.07
C PHE A 18 -26.88 23.02 -15.14
N VAL A 19 -26.99 22.60 -13.87
CA VAL A 19 -25.85 22.62 -12.94
C VAL A 19 -25.55 21.26 -12.28
N LEU A 20 -26.42 20.24 -12.44
CA LEU A 20 -26.23 18.96 -11.73
C LEU A 20 -25.41 17.88 -12.47
N ALA A 21 -24.86 18.16 -13.67
CA ALA A 21 -24.02 17.21 -14.40
C ALA A 21 -22.50 17.43 -14.17
N GLY A 22 -22.09 18.60 -13.68
CA GLY A 22 -20.67 18.95 -13.50
C GLY A 22 -20.04 18.38 -12.22
N THR A 23 -20.84 18.10 -11.19
CA THR A 23 -20.33 17.56 -9.90
C THR A 23 -20.14 16.06 -9.92
N VAL A 24 -20.92 15.31 -10.71
CA VAL A 24 -20.80 13.84 -10.80
C VAL A 24 -19.63 13.41 -11.70
N LEU A 25 -19.24 14.25 -12.67
CA LEU A 25 -18.13 13.93 -13.58
C LEU A 25 -16.75 14.17 -12.94
N THR A 26 -16.63 15.11 -11.99
CA THR A 26 -15.36 15.39 -11.29
C THR A 26 -15.04 14.35 -10.21
N ALA A 27 -16.04 13.78 -9.54
CA ALA A 27 -15.84 12.71 -8.56
C ALA A 27 -15.28 11.42 -9.19
N ASN A 28 -15.75 11.05 -10.39
CA ASN A 28 -15.31 9.82 -11.07
C ASN A 28 -13.85 9.88 -11.55
N LEU A 29 -13.33 11.04 -11.95
CA LEU A 29 -11.94 11.21 -12.36
C LEU A 29 -10.98 11.13 -11.17
N ALA A 30 -11.35 11.71 -10.02
CA ALA A 30 -10.59 11.62 -8.79
C ALA A 30 -10.56 10.17 -8.24
N GLU A 31 -11.69 9.46 -8.30
CA GLU A 31 -11.75 8.04 -7.88
C GLU A 31 -10.92 7.10 -8.76
N GLY A 32 -10.80 7.41 -10.07
CA GLY A 32 -9.92 6.68 -11.00
C GLY A 32 -8.46 6.76 -10.57
N GLY A 33 -7.96 7.97 -10.30
CA GLY A 33 -6.57 8.18 -9.86
C GLY A 33 -6.26 7.57 -8.49
N VAL A 34 -7.22 7.58 -7.56
CA VAL A 34 -7.05 6.94 -6.24
C VAL A 34 -6.95 5.42 -6.38
N ARG A 35 -7.83 4.78 -7.17
CA ARG A 35 -7.81 3.33 -7.37
C ARG A 35 -6.50 2.86 -7.99
N GLU A 36 -5.95 3.60 -8.93
CA GLU A 36 -4.67 3.28 -9.59
C GLU A 36 -3.50 3.19 -8.61
N LYS A 37 -3.51 4.01 -7.54
CA LYS A 37 -2.49 3.99 -6.49
C LYS A 37 -2.60 2.80 -5.53
N LEU A 38 -3.68 2.03 -5.55
CA LEU A 38 -3.88 0.89 -4.64
C LEU A 38 -3.42 -0.42 -5.27
N SER A 39 -2.73 -1.28 -4.52
CA SER A 39 -2.39 -2.62 -5.00
C SER A 39 -3.62 -3.53 -5.16
N PRO A 40 -3.59 -4.55 -6.04
CA PRO A 40 -4.74 -5.43 -6.26
C PRO A 40 -5.27 -6.10 -4.99
N ARG A 41 -4.36 -6.50 -4.08
CA ARG A 41 -4.72 -7.08 -2.78
C ARG A 41 -5.43 -6.07 -1.89
N LEU A 42 -4.91 -4.84 -1.82
CA LEU A 42 -5.51 -3.77 -1.04
C LEU A 42 -6.90 -3.38 -1.57
N ARG A 43 -7.07 -3.31 -2.90
CA ARG A 43 -8.39 -3.11 -3.54
C ARG A 43 -9.37 -4.21 -3.15
N ALA A 44 -8.94 -5.46 -3.08
CA ALA A 44 -9.79 -6.60 -2.71
C ALA A 44 -10.22 -6.58 -1.24
N VAL A 45 -9.40 -6.02 -0.34
CA VAL A 45 -9.74 -5.84 1.08
C VAL A 45 -10.73 -4.68 1.28
N LEU A 46 -10.60 -3.61 0.50
CA LEU A 46 -11.47 -2.43 0.57
C LEU A 46 -12.87 -2.63 -0.04
N GLN A 47 -13.16 -3.79 -0.65
CA GLN A 47 -14.49 -4.05 -1.20
C GLN A 47 -15.56 -4.05 -0.08
N PRO A 48 -16.71 -3.39 -0.27
CA PRO A 48 -17.72 -3.16 0.79
C PRO A 48 -18.19 -4.44 1.50
N ALA A 49 -18.29 -5.55 0.76
CA ALA A 49 -18.70 -6.86 1.31
C ALA A 49 -17.68 -7.42 2.33
N ARG A 50 -16.39 -7.14 2.15
CA ARG A 50 -15.32 -7.59 3.06
C ARG A 50 -15.06 -6.58 4.17
N ALA A 51 -15.03 -5.29 3.85
CA ALA A 51 -14.89 -4.22 4.84
C ALA A 51 -16.01 -4.28 5.90
N GLY A 52 -17.26 -4.52 5.47
CA GLY A 52 -18.40 -4.67 6.39
C GLY A 52 -18.38 -5.94 7.24
N SER A 53 -17.79 -7.04 6.76
CA SER A 53 -17.60 -8.25 7.57
C SER A 53 -16.51 -8.05 8.63
N LEU A 54 -15.41 -7.37 8.28
CA LEU A 54 -14.33 -7.07 9.23
C LEU A 54 -14.79 -6.06 10.28
N ALA A 55 -15.52 -5.01 9.87
CA ALA A 55 -16.02 -3.97 10.78
C ALA A 55 -17.15 -4.46 11.72
N LYS A 56 -17.86 -5.54 11.36
CA LYS A 56 -18.91 -6.14 12.22
C LYS A 56 -18.36 -7.02 13.34
N GLN A 57 -17.07 -7.33 13.36
CA GLN A 57 -16.48 -8.28 14.30
C GLN A 57 -15.98 -7.65 15.61
N GLY A 58 -16.11 -6.33 15.78
CA GLY A 58 -15.80 -5.61 17.01
C GLY A 58 -15.50 -4.14 16.71
N GLN A 59 -15.80 -3.23 17.64
CA GLN A 59 -15.53 -1.77 17.51
C GLN A 59 -14.03 -1.40 17.47
N GLU A 60 -13.16 -2.32 17.07
CA GLU A 60 -11.73 -2.07 16.94
C GLU A 60 -11.44 -1.48 15.57
N ARG A 61 -10.65 -0.39 15.56
CA ARG A 61 -10.10 0.17 14.32
C ARG A 61 -9.22 -0.91 13.69
N ILE A 62 -9.66 -1.50 12.58
CA ILE A 62 -8.85 -2.44 11.82
C ILE A 62 -7.68 -1.67 11.23
N LEU A 63 -6.49 -1.86 11.79
CA LEU A 63 -5.25 -1.37 11.22
C LEU A 63 -4.78 -2.35 10.16
N VAL A 64 -4.34 -1.82 9.01
CA VAL A 64 -3.70 -2.60 7.95
C VAL A 64 -2.25 -2.16 7.78
N PRO A 65 -1.29 -3.10 7.77
CA PRO A 65 0.10 -2.79 7.50
C PRO A 65 0.28 -2.51 6.00
N LEU A 66 0.90 -1.37 5.68
CA LEU A 66 1.09 -0.91 4.32
C LEU A 66 2.57 -0.60 4.04
N PHE A 67 2.99 -0.93 2.82
CA PHE A 67 4.09 -0.26 2.14
C PHE A 67 3.54 0.94 1.38
N ILE A 68 4.09 2.12 1.65
CA ILE A 68 3.73 3.38 1.03
C ILE A 68 4.89 3.81 0.13
N ARG A 69 4.65 3.87 -1.18
CA ARG A 69 5.54 4.61 -2.08
C ARG A 69 5.13 6.06 -2.08
N LYS A 70 6.05 6.94 -1.69
CA LYS A 70 5.83 8.39 -1.58
C LYS A 70 6.71 9.16 -2.56
N GLN A 71 6.45 10.45 -2.73
CA GLN A 71 7.36 11.33 -3.44
C GLN A 71 8.71 11.42 -2.72
N GLU A 72 9.79 11.36 -3.49
CA GLU A 72 11.15 11.52 -2.97
C GLU A 72 11.31 12.86 -2.22
N GLY A 73 12.03 12.85 -1.10
CA GLY A 73 12.26 14.03 -0.27
C GLY A 73 11.06 14.51 0.58
N MET A 74 9.86 13.95 0.39
CA MET A 74 8.69 14.27 1.20
C MET A 74 8.44 13.22 2.28
N SER A 75 7.82 13.58 3.41
CA SER A 75 7.40 12.61 4.43
C SER A 75 5.89 12.38 4.42
N VAL A 76 5.48 11.15 4.71
CA VAL A 76 4.05 10.78 4.91
C VAL A 76 3.66 10.69 6.38
N ARG A 77 4.62 10.85 7.31
CA ARG A 77 4.43 10.65 8.75
C ARG A 77 3.27 11.42 9.33
N GLN A 78 3.25 12.74 9.14
CA GLN A 78 2.20 13.60 9.68
C GLN A 78 0.82 13.24 9.12
N ALA A 79 0.74 12.90 7.84
CA ALA A 79 -0.52 12.52 7.20
C ALA A 79 -1.06 11.19 7.73
N VAL A 80 -0.18 10.20 7.94
CA VAL A 80 -0.54 8.90 8.53
C VAL A 80 -0.96 9.05 9.99
N GLU A 81 -0.22 9.83 10.78
CA GLU A 81 -0.53 10.06 12.20
C GLU A 81 -1.85 10.84 12.37
N ALA A 82 -2.14 11.80 11.47
CA ALA A 82 -3.39 12.56 11.49
C ALA A 82 -4.64 11.69 11.27
N VAL A 83 -4.52 10.59 10.51
CA VAL A 83 -5.63 9.62 10.33
C VAL A 83 -5.63 8.53 11.41
N GLY A 84 -4.77 8.64 12.43
CA GLY A 84 -4.68 7.68 13.53
C GLY A 84 -3.92 6.40 13.19
N GLY A 85 -3.04 6.45 12.18
CA GLY A 85 -2.06 5.42 11.91
C GLY A 85 -0.71 5.69 12.56
N SER A 86 0.25 4.81 12.34
CA SER A 86 1.64 4.95 12.79
C SER A 86 2.59 4.66 11.64
N VAL A 87 3.71 5.39 11.56
CA VAL A 87 4.78 5.14 10.58
C VAL A 87 5.95 4.45 11.29
N GLY A 88 6.35 3.31 10.76
CA GLY A 88 7.57 2.60 11.13
C GLY A 88 8.78 3.21 10.43
N THR A 89 9.30 2.49 9.45
CA THR A 89 10.49 2.89 8.69
C THR A 89 10.12 3.84 7.56
N GLU A 90 10.92 4.89 7.36
CA GLU A 90 10.80 5.79 6.21
C GLU A 90 12.18 6.02 5.60
N ILE A 91 12.41 5.54 4.37
CA ILE A 91 13.70 5.57 3.68
C ILE A 91 13.48 5.85 2.20
N GLY A 92 14.17 6.86 1.65
CA GLY A 92 14.05 7.23 0.24
C GLY A 92 12.60 7.51 -0.15
N GLU A 93 12.08 6.76 -1.12
CA GLU A 93 10.69 6.84 -1.58
C GLU A 93 9.72 5.88 -0.88
N TRP A 94 10.18 5.17 0.17
CA TRP A 94 9.39 4.13 0.84
C TRP A 94 9.10 4.47 2.29
N ALA A 95 7.92 4.09 2.75
CA ALA A 95 7.57 4.04 4.16
C ALA A 95 6.77 2.78 4.50
N THR A 96 6.90 2.28 5.73
CA THR A 96 6.00 1.27 6.31
C THR A 96 5.07 1.94 7.32
N ALA A 97 3.79 1.56 7.33
CA ALA A 97 2.83 2.14 8.24
C ALA A 97 1.69 1.19 8.59
N ASP A 98 1.16 1.31 9.80
CA ASP A 98 -0.14 0.75 10.17
C ASP A 98 -1.19 1.84 10.00
N VAL A 99 -2.17 1.62 9.13
CA VAL A 99 -3.19 2.62 8.77
C VAL A 99 -4.58 2.06 9.02
N PRO A 100 -5.51 2.82 9.63
CA PRO A 100 -6.90 2.39 9.71
C PRO A 100 -7.47 2.10 8.32
N LEU A 101 -8.10 0.93 8.16
CA LEU A 101 -8.65 0.47 6.89
C LEU A 101 -9.62 1.51 6.27
N SER A 102 -10.36 2.21 7.12
CA SER A 102 -11.29 3.28 6.73
C SER A 102 -10.60 4.49 6.08
N SER A 103 -9.32 4.73 6.37
CA SER A 103 -8.57 5.92 5.96
C SER A 103 -7.60 5.65 4.80
N VAL A 104 -7.56 4.43 4.28
CA VAL A 104 -6.66 4.04 3.18
C VAL A 104 -6.97 4.81 1.89
N THR A 105 -8.26 4.99 1.57
CA THR A 105 -8.68 5.73 0.37
C THR A 105 -8.30 7.22 0.48
N ASP A 106 -8.47 7.80 1.68
CA ASP A 106 -8.10 9.19 1.95
C ASP A 106 -6.58 9.39 1.80
N LEU A 107 -5.79 8.45 2.35
CA LEU A 107 -4.33 8.48 2.24
C LEU A 107 -3.86 8.34 0.78
N ALA A 108 -4.51 7.49 -0.02
CA ALA A 108 -4.22 7.36 -1.45
C ALA A 108 -4.55 8.63 -2.25
N GLY A 109 -5.51 9.44 -1.78
CA GLY A 109 -5.85 10.73 -2.37
C GLY A 109 -4.73 11.78 -2.28
N LEU A 110 -3.76 11.61 -1.38
CA LEU A 110 -2.69 12.58 -1.20
C LEU A 110 -1.72 12.60 -2.39
N GLU A 111 -1.31 13.79 -2.81
CA GLU A 111 -0.34 13.98 -3.90
C GLU A 111 1.03 13.38 -3.56
N VAL A 112 1.42 13.44 -2.28
CA VAL A 112 2.66 12.83 -1.76
C VAL A 112 2.67 11.31 -1.90
N VAL A 113 1.50 10.65 -1.95
CA VAL A 113 1.39 9.19 -2.08
C VAL A 113 1.37 8.80 -3.55
N ARG A 114 2.35 7.99 -3.97
CA ARG A 114 2.45 7.42 -5.32
C ARG A 114 1.83 6.03 -5.42
N TYR A 115 1.89 5.23 -4.35
CA TYR A 115 1.35 3.88 -4.34
C TYR A 115 1.16 3.35 -2.90
N LEU A 116 0.13 2.54 -2.68
CA LEU A 116 -0.13 1.84 -1.42
C LEU A 116 -0.23 0.33 -1.69
N GLU A 117 0.55 -0.44 -0.95
CA GLU A 117 0.57 -1.90 -1.03
C GLU A 117 0.34 -2.52 0.34
N LEU A 118 -0.60 -3.47 0.41
CA LEU A 118 -0.79 -4.27 1.62
C LEU A 118 0.45 -5.13 1.89
N SER A 119 1.01 -5.03 3.09
CA SER A 119 2.20 -5.80 3.46
C SER A 119 1.93 -7.31 3.35
N PRO A 120 2.78 -8.09 2.66
CA PRO A 120 2.64 -9.53 2.59
C PRO A 120 3.06 -10.18 3.91
N THR A 121 2.38 -11.27 4.27
CA THR A 121 2.89 -12.20 5.28
C THR A 121 4.02 -13.02 4.66
N VAL A 122 5.16 -13.08 5.33
CA VAL A 122 6.30 -13.93 4.94
C VAL A 122 6.50 -15.03 5.99
N GLU A 123 6.93 -16.20 5.56
CA GLU A 123 7.21 -17.34 6.42
C GLU A 123 8.56 -17.97 6.09
N PRO A 124 9.27 -18.57 7.07
CA PRO A 124 10.52 -19.28 6.79
C PRO A 124 10.28 -20.52 5.91
N CYS A 125 10.94 -20.60 4.76
CA CYS A 125 10.81 -21.73 3.83
C CYS A 125 12.04 -22.66 3.80
N LEU A 126 13.05 -22.42 4.65
CA LEU A 126 14.35 -23.10 4.59
C LEU A 126 14.37 -24.32 5.52
N ASP A 127 14.30 -25.52 4.95
CA ASP A 127 14.22 -26.80 5.68
C ASP A 127 15.47 -27.70 5.53
N SER A 128 16.34 -27.42 4.55
CA SER A 128 17.31 -28.40 4.05
C SER A 128 18.76 -27.91 3.89
N SER A 129 19.06 -26.65 4.22
CA SER A 129 20.42 -26.07 4.06
C SER A 129 21.51 -26.84 4.80
N ARG A 130 21.17 -27.60 5.84
CA ARG A 130 22.12 -28.42 6.62
C ARG A 130 22.83 -29.52 5.80
N VAL A 131 22.25 -29.99 4.69
CA VAL A 131 22.75 -31.17 3.94
C VAL A 131 23.56 -30.79 2.69
N ARG A 132 23.40 -29.57 2.16
CA ARG A 132 23.76 -29.26 0.76
C ARG A 132 24.91 -28.26 0.54
N THR A 133 25.49 -27.69 1.58
CA THR A 133 26.31 -26.47 1.40
C THR A 133 27.68 -26.70 0.78
N GLY A 134 28.30 -27.89 0.91
CA GLY A 134 29.60 -28.20 0.27
C GLY A 134 30.69 -27.15 0.51
N ALA A 135 30.55 -26.39 1.60
CA ALA A 135 31.29 -25.16 1.84
C ALA A 135 32.78 -25.44 2.08
N ASP A 136 33.08 -26.65 2.56
CA ASP A 136 34.44 -27.14 2.79
C ASP A 136 35.27 -27.17 1.49
N ARG A 137 34.65 -27.52 0.36
CA ARG A 137 35.31 -27.55 -0.95
C ARG A 137 35.67 -26.15 -1.47
N VAL A 138 34.81 -25.17 -1.19
CA VAL A 138 35.01 -23.77 -1.59
C VAL A 138 36.13 -23.11 -0.77
N GLN A 139 36.14 -23.37 0.55
CA GLN A 139 37.17 -22.85 1.44
C GLN A 139 38.56 -23.41 1.12
N ARG A 140 38.64 -24.68 0.68
CA ARG A 140 39.90 -25.28 0.23
C ARG A 140 40.33 -24.88 -1.18
N GLY A 141 39.41 -24.33 -1.98
CA GLY A 141 39.68 -24.02 -3.39
C GLY A 141 39.78 -25.27 -4.26
N ASP A 142 38.99 -26.31 -3.96
CA ASP A 142 39.00 -27.55 -4.73
C ASP A 142 38.63 -27.25 -6.21
N PRO A 143 39.19 -27.99 -7.20
CA PRO A 143 38.85 -27.81 -8.61
C PRO A 143 37.33 -27.83 -8.83
N PRO A 144 36.77 -26.90 -9.63
CA PRO A 144 37.46 -26.06 -10.63
C PRO A 144 37.87 -24.65 -10.13
N LEU A 145 37.91 -24.40 -8.82
CA LEU A 145 38.27 -23.07 -8.31
C LEU A 145 39.76 -22.77 -8.49
N ALA A 146 40.09 -21.51 -8.82
CA ALA A 146 41.46 -21.08 -9.06
C ALA A 146 42.28 -20.89 -7.77
N GLN A 147 41.59 -20.71 -6.64
CA GLN A 147 42.16 -20.49 -5.32
C GLN A 147 41.10 -20.73 -4.23
N SER A 148 41.52 -20.71 -2.96
CA SER A 148 40.62 -20.73 -1.81
C SER A 148 39.87 -19.41 -1.63
N TYR A 149 38.62 -19.51 -1.16
CA TYR A 149 37.81 -18.34 -0.83
C TYR A 149 37.34 -18.44 0.61
N THR A 150 37.82 -17.51 1.45
CA THR A 150 37.54 -17.48 2.89
C THR A 150 36.47 -16.47 3.28
N GLY A 151 36.15 -15.52 2.39
CA GLY A 151 35.27 -14.39 2.69
C GLY A 151 35.95 -13.24 3.47
N ALA A 152 37.28 -13.27 3.64
CA ALA A 152 38.00 -12.18 4.29
C ALA A 152 37.80 -10.85 3.55
N GLY A 153 37.41 -9.80 4.29
CA GLY A 153 37.08 -8.48 3.73
C GLY A 153 35.67 -8.35 3.15
N VAL A 154 34.83 -9.39 3.24
CA VAL A 154 33.44 -9.36 2.77
C VAL A 154 32.49 -9.20 3.96
N VAL A 155 31.53 -8.28 3.85
CA VAL A 155 30.42 -8.14 4.81
C VAL A 155 29.20 -8.84 4.25
N ILE A 156 28.59 -9.73 5.05
CA ILE A 156 27.37 -10.46 4.70
C ILE A 156 26.25 -10.02 5.64
N GLY A 157 25.16 -9.50 5.07
CA GLY A 157 23.93 -9.20 5.80
C GLY A 157 22.95 -10.37 5.71
N ILE A 158 22.49 -10.87 6.86
CA ILE A 158 21.50 -11.95 6.95
C ILE A 158 20.22 -11.38 7.56
N VAL A 159 19.11 -11.45 6.83
CA VAL A 159 17.77 -11.10 7.34
C VAL A 159 17.02 -12.41 7.55
N ASP A 160 17.05 -12.89 8.78
CA ASP A 160 16.41 -14.12 9.23
C ASP A 160 15.82 -13.88 10.64
N THR A 161 15.33 -14.93 11.28
CA THR A 161 14.81 -14.99 12.65
C THR A 161 15.84 -14.62 13.73
N GLY A 162 17.12 -14.57 13.39
CA GLY A 162 18.22 -14.18 14.26
C GLY A 162 19.38 -15.16 14.21
N ILE A 163 20.36 -14.94 15.07
CA ILE A 163 21.54 -15.79 15.25
C ILE A 163 21.95 -15.79 16.72
N ASP A 164 22.35 -16.95 17.25
CA ASP A 164 22.94 -17.02 18.58
C ASP A 164 24.39 -16.54 18.54
N ILE A 165 24.61 -15.26 18.86
CA ILE A 165 25.94 -14.64 18.90
C ILE A 165 26.84 -15.16 20.04
N HIS A 166 26.31 -15.97 20.94
CA HIS A 166 27.10 -16.58 22.02
C HIS A 166 27.58 -17.99 21.69
N HIS A 167 27.11 -18.60 20.60
CA HIS A 167 27.56 -19.91 20.13
C HIS A 167 29.08 -19.90 19.84
N PRO A 168 29.85 -20.93 20.23
CA PRO A 168 31.29 -20.99 20.02
C PRO A 168 31.75 -20.78 18.57
N ASP A 169 31.00 -21.29 17.59
CA ASP A 169 31.33 -21.15 16.16
C ASP A 169 31.22 -19.72 15.60
N PHE A 170 30.68 -18.77 16.38
CA PHE A 170 30.56 -17.36 16.01
C PHE A 170 31.46 -16.43 16.84
N LYS A 171 32.52 -16.96 17.47
CA LYS A 171 33.51 -16.23 18.27
C LYS A 171 34.93 -16.38 17.74
#